data_AF-A0A4R5BGQ4-F1
#
_entry.id   AF-A0A4R5BGQ4-F1
#
_cell.length_a   1.000
_cell.length_b   1.000
_cell.length_c   1.000
_cell.angle_alpha   90.00
_cell.angle_beta   90.00
_cell.angle_gamma   90.00
#
_symmetry.space_group_name_H-M   'P 1'
#
loop_
_entity.id
_entity.type
_entity.pdbx_description
1 polymer ?
#
loop_
_entity_poly.entity_id
_entity_poly.type
_entity_poly.pdbx_seq_one_letter_code
_entity_poly.pdbx_strand_id
1 'polypeptide(L)'
;MTYDLVVLTQLAPDAQSLVDSMVAADDTLRVRGSGDGAIIQLCDETGRPLVSIEAAQPVEVTGEVERLLGTTVTAGLTLPYWWVEARAAGGAPAPALAHRFAAALVERLGGAVWPPSPPRGDRETA
;
A
#
# COMPACT_ATOMS: atom_id res chain seq x y z
N MET A 1 7.59 13.84 8.25
CA MET A 1 7.13 12.54 8.76
C MET A 1 6.59 11.73 7.59
N THR A 2 6.64 10.40 7.66
CA THR A 2 6.04 9.50 6.66
C THR A 2 4.75 8.91 7.20
N TYR A 3 3.94 8.32 6.32
CA TYR A 3 2.74 7.59 6.68
C TYR A 3 2.83 6.18 6.09
N ASP A 4 2.85 5.17 6.95
CA ASP A 4 3.00 3.78 6.53
C ASP A 4 1.65 3.07 6.49
N LEU A 5 1.48 2.19 5.52
CA LEU A 5 0.35 1.29 5.39
C LEU A 5 0.84 -0.11 5.01
N VAL A 6 0.08 -1.11 5.44
CA VAL A 6 0.28 -2.50 5.07
C VAL A 6 -0.96 -2.98 4.32
N VAL A 7 -0.75 -3.57 3.15
CA VAL A 7 -1.77 -4.29 2.40
C VAL A 7 -1.52 -5.79 2.58
N LEU A 8 -2.50 -6.48 3.16
CA LEU A 8 -2.54 -7.93 3.15
C LEU A 8 -3.39 -8.37 1.97
N THR A 9 -2.86 -9.25 1.13
CA THR A 9 -3.56 -9.75 -0.07
C THR A 9 -3.67 -11.27 -0.03
N GLN A 10 -4.86 -11.81 -0.37
CA GLN A 10 -5.08 -13.26 -0.35
C GLN A 10 -4.33 -13.95 -1.49
N LEU A 11 -4.28 -13.30 -2.66
CA LEU A 11 -3.56 -13.77 -3.82
C LEU A 11 -2.21 -13.05 -3.96
N ALA A 12 -1.23 -13.75 -4.53
CA ALA A 12 0.09 -13.17 -4.81
C ALA A 12 -0.03 -11.99 -5.77
N PRO A 13 0.50 -10.79 -5.42
CA PRO A 13 0.58 -9.69 -6.36
C PRO A 13 1.52 -10.04 -7.53
N ASP A 14 1.04 -9.80 -8.74
CA ASP A 14 1.83 -9.84 -9.96
C ASP A 14 2.07 -8.43 -10.52
N ALA A 15 2.89 -8.32 -11.58
CA ALA A 15 3.19 -7.02 -12.16
C ALA A 15 1.94 -6.28 -12.66
N GLN A 16 0.94 -7.00 -13.18
CA GLN A 16 -0.26 -6.40 -13.73
C GLN A 16 -1.15 -5.84 -12.62
N SER A 17 -1.44 -6.62 -11.58
CA SER A 17 -2.22 -6.17 -10.42
C SER A 17 -1.56 -4.97 -9.71
N LEU A 18 -0.22 -4.94 -9.62
CA LEU A 18 0.50 -3.78 -9.12
C LEU A 18 0.30 -2.56 -10.03
N VAL A 19 0.53 -2.68 -11.34
CA VAL A 19 0.38 -1.58 -12.30
C VAL A 19 -1.05 -1.05 -12.32
N ASP A 20 -2.06 -1.91 -12.38
CA ASP A 20 -3.46 -1.51 -12.39
C ASP A 20 -3.84 -0.77 -11.10
N SER A 21 -3.27 -1.18 -9.96
CA SER A 21 -3.49 -0.51 -8.67
C SER A 21 -2.75 0.82 -8.58
N MET A 22 -1.59 0.96 -9.21
CA MET A 22 -0.87 2.24 -9.33
C MET A 22 -1.64 3.22 -10.20
N VAL A 23 -2.18 2.77 -11.33
CA VAL A 23 -3.04 3.59 -12.21
C VAL A 23 -4.32 4.00 -11.49
N ALA A 24 -4.94 3.10 -10.73
CA ALA A 24 -6.11 3.43 -9.91
C ALA A 24 -5.79 4.43 -8.78
N ALA A 25 -4.53 4.49 -8.32
CA ALA A 25 -4.09 5.50 -7.39
C ALA A 25 -4.11 6.88 -8.05
N ASP A 26 -3.46 7.04 -9.20
CA ASP A 26 -3.52 8.22 -10.06
C ASP A 26 -2.70 7.93 -11.34
N ASP A 27 -3.32 8.09 -12.51
CA ASP A 27 -2.70 7.78 -13.80
C ASP A 27 -1.68 8.84 -14.27
N THR A 28 -1.60 9.98 -13.59
CA THR A 28 -0.62 11.03 -13.86
C THR A 28 0.72 10.81 -13.16
N LEU A 29 0.78 9.87 -12.21
CA LEU A 29 2.00 9.61 -11.44
C LEU A 29 3.06 8.89 -12.27
N ARG A 30 4.30 9.30 -12.06
CA ARG A 30 5.46 8.65 -12.68
C ARG A 30 5.92 7.48 -11.83
N VAL A 31 6.28 6.38 -12.46
CA VAL A 31 6.80 5.18 -11.78
C VAL A 31 8.33 5.14 -11.87
N ARG A 32 9.00 4.87 -10.74
CA ARG A 32 10.45 4.71 -10.66
C ARG A 32 10.82 3.48 -9.82
N GLY A 33 11.72 2.63 -10.31
CA GLY A 33 12.36 1.59 -9.49
C GLY A 33 13.49 2.16 -8.62
N SER A 34 13.61 1.67 -7.39
CA SER A 34 14.68 2.01 -6.44
C SER A 34 15.09 0.76 -5.63
N GLY A 35 16.17 0.87 -4.85
CA GLY A 35 16.65 -0.21 -3.97
C GLY A 35 16.92 -1.51 -4.72
N ASP A 36 17.66 -1.44 -5.83
CA ASP A 36 17.98 -2.59 -6.70
C ASP A 36 16.74 -3.38 -7.17
N GLY A 37 15.61 -2.69 -7.34
CA GLY A 37 14.35 -3.28 -7.81
C GLY A 37 13.44 -3.80 -6.71
N ALA A 38 13.83 -3.69 -5.44
CA ALA A 38 12.99 -4.07 -4.30
C ALA A 38 11.90 -3.03 -3.96
N ILE A 39 12.02 -1.81 -4.50
CA ILE A 39 11.10 -0.71 -4.22
C ILE A 39 10.58 -0.10 -5.53
N ILE A 40 9.27 0.07 -5.61
CA ILE A 40 8.59 0.85 -6.64
C ILE A 40 8.15 2.18 -6.04
N GLN A 41 8.47 3.30 -6.69
CA GLN A 41 8.08 4.64 -6.25
C GLN A 41 7.09 5.27 -7.23
N LEU A 42 6.00 5.80 -6.68
CA LEU A 42 5.11 6.72 -7.36
C LEU A 42 5.57 8.15 -7.10
N CYS A 43 5.85 8.88 -8.16
CA CYS A 43 6.43 10.21 -8.15
C CYS A 43 5.50 11.24 -8.79
N ASP A 44 5.57 12.48 -8.31
CA ASP A 44 4.94 13.62 -8.98
C ASP A 44 5.65 14.00 -10.30
N GLU A 45 5.10 15.01 -10.99
CA GLU A 45 5.64 15.54 -12.25
C GLU A 45 7.06 16.10 -12.14
N THR A 46 7.47 16.51 -10.93
CA THR A 46 8.83 17.00 -10.64
C THR A 46 9.80 15.86 -10.33
N GLY A 47 9.30 14.63 -10.22
CA GLY A 47 10.07 13.43 -9.88
C GLY A 47 10.24 13.23 -8.37
N ARG A 48 9.47 13.93 -7.54
CA ARG A 48 9.47 13.78 -6.08
C ARG A 48 8.68 12.52 -5.69
N PRO A 49 9.24 11.61 -4.89
CA PRO A 49 8.51 10.40 -4.47
C PRO A 49 7.39 10.75 -3.48
N LEU A 50 6.18 10.29 -3.79
CA LEU A 50 4.98 10.44 -2.95
C LEU A 50 4.64 9.14 -2.23
N VAL A 51 4.78 7.99 -2.88
CA VAL A 51 4.53 6.66 -2.29
C VAL A 51 5.66 5.72 -2.70
N SER A 52 6.22 4.97 -1.76
CA SER A 52 7.14 3.86 -2.01
C SER A 52 6.44 2.56 -1.65
N ILE A 53 6.50 1.56 -2.52
CA ILE A 53 5.88 0.24 -2.39
C ILE A 53 7.00 -0.78 -2.35
N GLU A 54 7.05 -1.59 -1.30
CA GLU A 54 8.03 -2.66 -1.15
C GLU A 54 7.53 -3.96 -1.79
N ALA A 55 8.48 -4.81 -2.19
CA ALA A 55 8.17 -6.10 -2.80
C ALA A 55 7.30 -6.97 -1.87
N ALA A 56 6.27 -7.59 -2.45
CA ALA A 56 5.36 -8.46 -1.71
C ALA A 56 6.11 -9.63 -1.05
N GLN A 57 5.87 -9.86 0.23
CA GLN A 57 6.46 -10.96 1.00
C GLN A 57 5.38 -12.00 1.33
N PRO A 58 5.62 -13.31 1.13
CA PRO A 58 4.69 -14.34 1.55
C PRO A 58 4.67 -14.42 3.08
N VAL A 59 3.47 -14.50 3.65
CA VAL A 59 3.25 -14.79 5.06
C VAL A 59 2.88 -16.26 5.18
N GLU A 60 3.75 -17.02 5.83
CA GLU A 60 3.55 -18.45 6.09
C GLU A 60 3.06 -18.73 7.51
N VAL A 61 3.14 -17.74 8.40
CA VAL A 61 2.72 -17.84 9.81
C VAL A 61 1.99 -16.57 10.22
N THR A 62 0.72 -16.70 10.61
CA THR A 62 -0.16 -15.57 10.93
C THR A 62 0.22 -14.82 12.21
N GLY A 63 0.85 -15.49 13.18
CA GLY A 63 1.01 -14.96 14.55
C GLY A 63 1.77 -13.64 14.65
N GLU A 64 2.80 -13.41 13.82
CA GLU A 64 3.54 -12.15 13.84
C GLU A 64 2.73 -10.98 13.24
N VAL A 65 1.95 -11.25 12.18
CA VAL A 65 1.05 -10.26 11.58
C VAL A 65 -0.04 -9.85 12.56
N GLU A 66 -0.64 -10.82 13.26
CA GLU A 66 -1.65 -10.53 14.29
C GLU A 66 -1.08 -9.74 15.46
N ARG A 67 0.18 -10.01 15.86
CA ARG A 67 0.86 -9.26 16.90
C ARG A 67 1.09 -7.80 16.50
N LEU A 68 1.39 -7.55 15.22
CA LEU A 68 1.70 -6.22 14.70
C LEU A 68 0.44 -5.40 14.36
N LEU A 69 -0.53 -6.03 13.70
CA LEU A 69 -1.68 -5.34 13.08
C LEU A 69 -3.01 -5.64 13.77
N GLY A 70 -3.05 -6.65 14.65
CA GLY A 70 -4.26 -7.15 15.30
C GLY A 70 -4.97 -8.26 14.50
N THR A 71 -5.78 -9.06 15.19
CA THR A 71 -6.48 -10.22 14.60
C THR A 71 -7.60 -9.83 13.64
N THR A 72 -8.14 -8.61 13.75
CA THR A 72 -9.22 -8.15 12.87
C THR A 72 -8.74 -8.01 11.42
N VAL A 73 -7.48 -7.61 11.18
CA VAL A 73 -6.97 -7.39 9.82
C VAL A 73 -6.69 -8.72 9.09
N THR A 74 -6.42 -9.80 9.82
CA THR A 74 -6.19 -11.14 9.28
C THR A 74 -7.49 -11.94 9.18
N ALA A 75 -8.61 -11.42 9.67
CA ALA A 75 -9.89 -12.09 9.66
C ALA A 75 -10.32 -12.38 8.20
N GLY A 76 -10.42 -13.67 7.87
CA GLY A 76 -10.82 -14.13 6.53
C GLY A 76 -9.68 -14.44 5.57
N LEU A 77 -8.41 -14.23 5.97
CA LEU A 77 -7.25 -14.67 5.19
C LEU A 77 -6.88 -16.12 5.50
N THR A 78 -6.49 -16.85 4.47
CA THR A 78 -5.93 -18.21 4.58
C THR A 78 -4.47 -18.20 4.15
N LEU A 79 -3.61 -18.90 4.89
CA LEU A 79 -2.19 -19.02 4.57
C LEU A 79 -1.96 -19.86 3.28
N PRO A 80 -0.96 -19.49 2.45
CA PRO A 80 -0.21 -18.25 2.54
C PRO A 80 -1.04 -17.06 2.01
N TYR A 81 -0.86 -15.90 2.64
CA TYR A 81 -1.27 -14.60 2.11
C TYR A 81 -0.03 -13.71 1.99
N TRP A 82 -0.17 -12.50 1.44
CA TRP A 82 0.97 -11.67 1.06
C TRP A 82 0.94 -10.32 1.76
N TRP A 83 2.11 -9.91 2.27
CA TRP A 83 2.37 -8.62 2.89
C TRP A 83 2.96 -7.67 1.87
N VAL A 84 2.34 -6.51 1.67
CA VAL A 84 2.87 -5.40 0.88
C VAL A 84 2.93 -4.17 1.76
N GLU A 85 4.12 -3.61 1.94
CA GLU A 85 4.29 -2.35 2.66
C GLU A 85 4.28 -1.19 1.67
N ALA A 86 3.51 -0.14 1.98
CA ALA A 86 3.57 1.12 1.26
C ALA A 86 3.78 2.29 2.22
N ARG A 87 4.79 3.09 1.89
CA ARG A 87 5.25 4.25 2.67
C ARG A 87 4.99 5.52 1.88
N ALA A 88 4.06 6.33 2.37
CA ALA A 88 3.73 7.62 1.82
C ALA A 88 4.58 8.75 2.44
N ALA A 89 4.89 9.77 1.65
CA ALA A 89 5.32 11.05 2.18
C ALA A 89 4.23 11.61 3.12
N GLY A 90 4.64 12.34 4.15
CA GLY A 90 3.68 12.99 5.05
C GLY A 90 2.98 14.17 4.38
N GLY A 91 1.71 14.36 4.73
CA GLY A 91 0.89 15.45 4.21
C GLY A 91 0.21 15.12 2.88
N ALA A 92 -0.84 15.87 2.57
CA ALA A 92 -1.59 15.67 1.33
C ALA A 92 -0.70 15.94 0.08
N PRO A 93 -0.89 15.21 -1.04
CA PRO A 93 -1.91 14.17 -1.25
C PRO A 93 -1.43 12.73 -0.96
N ALA A 94 -0.21 12.54 -0.47
CA ALA A 94 0.48 11.24 -0.46
C ALA A 94 -0.24 10.12 0.33
N PRO A 95 -0.75 10.32 1.56
CA PRO A 95 -1.52 9.28 2.25
C PRO A 95 -2.78 8.87 1.51
N ALA A 96 -3.48 9.82 0.88
CA ALA A 96 -4.69 9.52 0.11
C ALA A 96 -4.36 8.68 -1.15
N LEU A 97 -3.25 8.98 -1.81
CA LEU A 97 -2.75 8.18 -2.94
C LEU A 97 -2.43 6.74 -2.53
N ALA A 98 -1.73 6.58 -1.41
CA ALA A 98 -1.34 5.27 -0.90
C ALA A 98 -2.58 4.43 -0.52
N HIS A 99 -3.63 5.05 0.01
CA HIS A 99 -4.93 4.40 0.27
C HIS A 99 -5.67 4.00 -1.00
N ARG A 100 -5.65 4.81 -2.06
CA ARG A 100 -6.27 4.44 -3.35
C ARG A 100 -5.56 3.25 -3.99
N PHE A 101 -4.22 3.24 -3.96
CA PHE A 101 -3.42 2.08 -4.36
C PHE A 101 -3.82 0.83 -3.56
N ALA A 102 -3.85 0.93 -2.24
CA ALA A 102 -4.18 -0.19 -1.37
C ALA A 102 -5.60 -0.73 -1.58
N ALA A 103 -6.58 0.15 -1.70
CA ALA A 103 -7.97 -0.23 -1.96
C ALA A 103 -8.10 -0.96 -3.30
N ALA A 104 -7.45 -0.45 -4.35
CA ALA A 104 -7.44 -1.05 -5.66
C ALA A 104 -6.78 -2.45 -5.65
N LEU A 105 -5.71 -2.62 -4.88
CA LEU A 105 -5.02 -3.90 -4.77
C LEU A 105 -5.87 -4.92 -3.99
N VAL A 106 -6.50 -4.52 -2.88
CA VAL A 106 -7.41 -5.36 -2.09
C VAL A 106 -8.64 -5.76 -2.91
N GLU A 107 -9.21 -4.86 -3.69
CA GLU A 107 -10.36 -5.15 -4.57
C GLU A 107 -10.03 -6.26 -5.58
N ARG A 108 -8.80 -6.28 -6.09
CA ARG A 108 -8.33 -7.25 -7.09
C ARG A 108 -7.93 -8.59 -6.49
N LEU A 109 -7.21 -8.57 -5.37
CA LEU A 109 -6.53 -9.74 -4.83
C LEU A 109 -7.18 -10.29 -3.55
N GLY A 110 -8.24 -9.64 -3.07
CA GLY A 110 -8.82 -9.87 -1.75
C GLY A 110 -7.89 -9.45 -0.62
N GLY A 111 -8.41 -9.39 0.61
CA GLY A 111 -7.65 -9.12 1.81
C GLY A 111 -8.02 -7.80 2.50
N ALA A 112 -7.04 -7.11 3.07
CA ALA A 112 -7.29 -5.96 3.95
C ALA A 112 -6.13 -4.95 3.93
N VAL A 113 -6.42 -3.72 4.36
CA VAL A 113 -5.43 -2.66 4.54
C VAL A 113 -5.39 -2.20 6.00
N TRP A 114 -4.19 -1.96 6.51
CA TRP A 114 -3.95 -1.36 7.82
C TRP A 114 -3.05 -0.12 7.71
N PRO A 115 -3.40 1.00 8.37
CA PRO A 115 -4.70 1.27 8.97
C PRO A 115 -5.81 1.35 7.89
N PRO A 116 -7.10 1.21 8.25
CA PRO A 116 -8.19 1.06 7.27
C PRO A 116 -8.60 2.35 6.55
N SER A 117 -8.08 3.51 6.97
CA SER A 117 -8.42 4.80 6.38
C SER A 117 -7.24 5.76 6.50
N PRO A 118 -7.10 6.71 5.56
CA PRO A 118 -6.07 7.73 5.65
C PRO A 118 -6.30 8.60 6.89
N PRO A 119 -5.26 9.28 7.40
CA PRO A 119 -5.45 10.29 8.43
C PRO A 119 -6.46 11.30 7.91
N ARG A 120 -7.43 11.68 8.75
CA ARG A 120 -8.34 12.78 8.42
C ARG A 120 -7.46 14.00 8.25
N GLY A 121 -7.35 14.50 7.02
CA GLY A 121 -6.66 15.76 6.79
C GLY A 121 -7.34 16.79 7.67
N ASP A 122 -6.56 17.47 8.51
CA ASP A 122 -7.05 18.64 9.22
C ASP A 122 -7.64 19.55 8.15
N ARG A 123 -8.97 19.71 8.15
CA ARG A 123 -9.57 20.85 7.48
C ARG A 123 -9.03 22.05 8.25
N GLU A 124 -7.98 22.66 7.73
CA GLU A 124 -7.64 24.02 8.08
C GLU A 124 -8.86 24.84 7.68
N THR A 125 -9.72 25.10 8.68
CA THR A 125 -10.79 26.09 8.61
C THR A 125 -10.14 27.40 8.22
N ALA A 126 -10.36 27.78 6.96
CA ALA A 126 -10.20 29.16 6.49
C ALA A 126 -11.27 30.06 7.13
#